data_AF-A0A9P4WNH4-F1
#
_entry.id   AF-A0A9P4WNH4-F1
#
_cell.length_a   1.000
_cell.length_b   1.000
_cell.length_c   1.000
_cell.angle_alpha   90.00
_cell.angle_beta   90.00
_cell.angle_gamma   90.00
#
_symmetry.space_group_name_H-M   'P 1'
#
loop_
_entity.id
_entity.type
_entity.pdbx_description
1 polymer ?
#
loop_
_entity_poly.entity_id
_entity_poly.type
_entity_poly.pdbx_seq_one_letter_code
_entity_poly.pdbx_strand_id
1 'polypeptide(L)'
;MLNTLSTLQLRWEHPGLLEEALRVVPLEQIYTEADEESPILQAEADSVGKKAAWGYQDCVIRALLRWFKRSFVAWVNYPTCNLCQSPTTLLGKGQVTQEEQDRGAREVVEMKRDEVDSEWRGGTAPLQQLHLYRMQTLTLFDVVGR
;
A
#
# COMPACT_ATOMS: atom_id res chain seq x y z
N MET A 1 12.60 9.34 22.38
CA MET A 1 11.49 9.18 21.43
C MET A 1 11.51 10.25 20.33
N LEU A 2 11.61 11.54 20.65
CA LEU A 2 11.68 12.62 19.64
C LEU A 2 12.93 12.55 18.73
N ASN A 3 14.11 12.23 19.28
CA ASN A 3 15.34 12.07 18.48
C ASN A 3 15.23 10.99 17.39
N THR A 4 14.41 9.97 17.62
CA THR A 4 14.18 8.90 16.64
C THR A 4 13.22 9.35 15.54
N LEU A 5 12.25 10.20 15.85
CA LEU A 5 11.29 10.72 14.87
C LEU A 5 11.89 11.85 14.02
N SER A 6 12.76 12.69 14.60
CA SER A 6 13.43 13.76 13.85
C SER A 6 14.33 13.21 12.75
N THR A 7 14.94 12.04 12.97
CA THR A 7 15.82 11.40 11.98
C THR A 7 15.07 10.66 10.88
N LEU A 8 13.74 10.49 10.97
CA LEU A 8 12.94 9.89 9.90
C LEU A 8 12.95 10.74 8.63
N GLN A 9 13.00 12.07 8.75
CA GLN A 9 13.04 12.99 7.62
C GLN A 9 14.21 12.68 6.67
N LEU A 10 15.37 12.35 7.25
CA LEU A 10 16.58 12.02 6.50
C LEU A 10 16.44 10.73 5.68
N ARG A 11 15.52 9.82 6.05
CA ARG A 11 15.29 8.58 5.29
C ARG A 11 14.55 8.84 3.99
N TRP A 12 13.66 9.82 3.95
CA TRP A 12 12.92 10.20 2.75
C TRP A 12 13.78 10.94 1.72
N GLU A 13 14.88 11.53 2.17
CA GLU A 13 15.86 12.25 1.34
C GLU A 13 16.92 11.32 0.72
N HIS A 14 16.81 10.00 0.91
CA HIS A 14 17.80 9.06 0.39
C HIS A 14 17.68 8.96 -1.15
N PRO A 15 18.71 9.36 -1.93
CA PRO A 15 18.60 9.50 -3.38
C PRO A 15 18.28 8.17 -4.08
N GLY A 16 18.83 7.06 -3.60
CA GLY A 16 18.55 5.74 -4.18
C GLY A 16 17.12 5.26 -3.93
N LEU A 17 16.47 5.69 -2.84
CA LEU A 17 15.06 5.34 -2.58
C LEU A 17 14.13 6.25 -3.38
N LEU A 18 14.51 7.51 -3.56
CA LEU A 18 13.78 8.44 -4.42
C LEU A 18 13.80 7.97 -5.88
N GLU A 19 14.96 7.52 -6.38
CA GLU A 19 15.05 6.99 -7.74
C GLU A 19 14.14 5.77 -7.92
N GLU A 20 14.17 4.83 -6.97
CA GLU A 20 13.34 3.63 -7.04
C GLU A 20 11.84 3.96 -6.93
N ALA A 21 11.47 4.94 -6.09
CA ALA A 21 10.10 5.43 -6.05
C ALA A 21 9.65 6.00 -7.40
N LEU A 22 10.51 6.79 -8.08
CA LEU A 22 10.20 7.35 -9.39
C LEU A 22 10.05 6.29 -10.49
N ARG A 23 10.65 5.10 -10.34
CA ARG A 23 10.45 3.99 -11.29
C ARG A 23 9.06 3.37 -11.20
N VAL A 24 8.44 3.41 -10.02
CA VAL A 24 7.12 2.79 -9.78
C VAL A 24 5.98 3.79 -9.99
N VAL A 25 6.23 5.08 -9.77
CA VAL A 25 5.23 6.14 -9.96
C VAL A 25 4.97 6.35 -11.46
N PRO A 26 3.70 6.28 -11.94
CA PRO A 26 3.38 6.51 -13.34
C PRO A 26 3.32 8.02 -13.63
N LEU A 27 4.51 8.65 -13.71
CA LEU A 27 4.65 10.09 -13.87
C LEU A 27 3.91 10.62 -15.10
N GLU A 28 3.98 9.92 -16.23
CA GLU A 28 3.29 10.31 -17.46
C GLU A 28 1.78 10.45 -17.24
N GLN A 29 1.14 9.42 -16.66
CA GLN A 29 -0.29 9.46 -16.34
C GLN A 29 -0.62 10.62 -15.39
N ILE A 30 0.18 10.83 -14.35
CA ILE A 30 -0.05 11.88 -13.34
C ILE A 30 0.01 13.27 -13.98
N TYR A 31 1.01 13.52 -14.82
CA TYR A 31 1.13 14.80 -15.52
C TYR A 31 0.03 15.00 -16.56
N THR A 32 -0.35 13.95 -17.31
CA THR A 32 -1.49 14.02 -18.24
C THR A 32 -2.80 14.36 -17.50
N GLU A 33 -3.11 13.70 -16.39
CA GLU A 33 -4.30 14.03 -15.58
C GLU A 33 -4.26 15.49 -15.07
N ALA A 34 -3.08 16.00 -14.71
CA ALA A 34 -2.93 17.38 -14.26
C ALA A 34 -3.06 18.40 -15.41
N ASP A 35 -2.52 18.09 -16.60
CA ASP A 35 -2.62 18.91 -17.81
C ASP A 35 -4.07 19.01 -18.30
N GLU A 36 -4.88 17.96 -18.08
CA GLU A 36 -6.31 17.96 -18.38
C GLU A 36 -7.13 18.73 -17.33
N GLU A 37 -6.83 18.58 -16.04
CA GLU A 37 -7.63 19.19 -14.96
C GLU A 37 -7.36 20.69 -14.77
N SER A 38 -6.11 21.13 -14.90
CA SER A 38 -5.71 22.52 -14.69
C SER A 38 -6.45 23.54 -15.58
N PRO A 39 -6.62 23.34 -16.91
CA PRO A 39 -7.33 24.30 -17.76
C PRO A 39 -8.83 24.35 -17.47
N ILE A 40 -9.43 23.23 -17.03
CA ILE A 40 -10.84 23.18 -16.64
C ILE A 40 -11.06 24.10 -15.43
N LEU A 41 -10.24 23.95 -14.39
CA LEU A 41 -10.30 24.78 -13.20
C LEU A 41 -10.03 26.27 -13.49
N GLN A 42 -9.15 26.56 -14.44
CA GLN A 42 -8.89 27.93 -14.88
C GLN A 42 -10.11 28.51 -15.61
N ALA A 43 -10.70 27.77 -16.54
CA ALA A 43 -11.88 28.21 -17.28
C ALA A 43 -13.10 28.44 -16.37
N GLU A 44 -13.31 27.56 -15.39
CA GLU A 44 -14.35 27.73 -14.36
C GLU A 44 -14.14 29.04 -13.57
N ALA A 45 -12.89 29.32 -13.20
CA ALA A 45 -12.56 30.52 -12.44
C ALA A 45 -12.77 31.80 -13.26
N ASP A 46 -12.33 31.78 -14.52
CA ASP A 46 -12.51 32.89 -15.47
C ASP A 46 -13.99 33.18 -15.70
N SER A 47 -14.84 32.15 -15.74
CA SER A 47 -16.29 32.30 -15.90
C SER A 47 -16.98 33.02 -14.72
N VAL A 48 -16.42 32.90 -13.51
CA VAL A 48 -16.93 33.51 -12.27
C VAL A 48 -16.15 34.79 -11.92
N GLY A 49 -15.14 35.17 -12.71
CA GLY A 49 -14.25 36.31 -12.43
C GLY A 49 -13.43 36.14 -11.14
N LYS A 50 -13.11 34.89 -10.77
CA LYS A 50 -12.35 34.53 -9.57
C LYS A 50 -11.04 33.86 -9.95
N LYS A 51 -10.16 33.66 -8.97
CA LYS A 51 -8.96 32.84 -9.12
C LYS A 51 -9.34 31.35 -9.11
N ALA A 52 -8.64 30.54 -9.90
CA ALA A 52 -8.77 29.09 -9.86
C ALA A 52 -8.59 28.56 -8.43
N ALA A 53 -9.40 27.56 -8.08
CA ALA A 53 -9.36 26.94 -6.77
C ALA A 53 -7.99 26.29 -6.47
N TRP A 54 -7.32 25.79 -7.51
CA TRP A 54 -6.05 25.07 -7.42
C TRP A 54 -5.11 25.50 -8.54
N GLY A 55 -3.80 25.48 -8.25
CA GLY A 55 -2.77 25.63 -9.27
C GLY A 55 -2.44 24.31 -9.97
N TYR A 56 -1.57 24.37 -10.97
CA TYR A 56 -1.10 23.18 -11.68
C TYR A 56 -0.44 22.15 -10.74
N GLN A 57 0.44 22.60 -9.86
CA GLN A 57 1.13 21.72 -8.90
C GLN A 57 0.15 21.02 -7.95
N ASP A 58 -0.94 21.68 -7.57
CA ASP A 58 -1.99 21.06 -6.78
C ASP A 58 -2.73 19.98 -7.58
N CYS A 59 -2.92 20.17 -8.89
CA CYS A 59 -3.49 19.14 -9.77
C CYS A 59 -2.57 17.92 -9.86
N VAL A 60 -1.25 18.11 -9.96
CA VAL A 60 -0.26 17.02 -9.90
C VAL A 60 -0.36 16.25 -8.59
N ILE A 61 -0.40 16.95 -7.45
CA ILE A 61 -0.53 16.32 -6.12
C ILE A 61 -1.85 15.54 -6.02
N ARG A 62 -2.95 16.09 -6.54
CA ARG A 62 -4.26 15.43 -6.50
C ARG A 62 -4.30 14.17 -7.37
N ALA A 63 -3.71 14.20 -8.56
CA ALA A 63 -3.56 13.03 -9.42
C ALA A 63 -2.68 11.96 -8.74
N LEU A 64 -1.55 12.35 -8.16
CA LEU A 64 -0.68 11.46 -7.39
C LEU A 64 -1.41 10.78 -6.21
N LEU A 65 -2.18 11.54 -5.42
CA LEU A 65 -2.96 11.01 -4.29
C LEU A 65 -4.06 10.04 -4.77
N ARG A 66 -4.69 10.33 -5.91
CA ARG A 66 -5.70 9.48 -6.51
C ARG A 66 -5.11 8.14 -6.94
N TRP A 67 -3.98 8.15 -7.65
CA TRP A 67 -3.24 6.95 -8.03
C TRP A 67 -2.78 6.17 -6.78
N PHE A 68 -2.18 6.85 -5.81
CA PHE A 68 -1.68 6.24 -4.59
C PHE A 68 -2.76 5.46 -3.86
N LYS A 69 -3.94 6.06 -3.70
CA LYS A 69 -5.05 5.47 -2.96
C LYS A 69 -5.78 4.36 -3.71
N ARG A 70 -5.86 4.46 -5.04
CA ARG A 70 -6.67 3.53 -5.86
C ARG A 70 -5.87 2.37 -6.43
N SER A 71 -4.57 2.55 -6.66
CA SER A 71 -3.77 1.61 -7.45
C SER A 71 -2.51 1.14 -6.71
N PHE A 72 -1.87 2.01 -5.94
CA PHE A 72 -0.59 1.68 -5.32
C PHE A 72 -0.75 0.96 -3.97
N VAL A 73 -1.63 1.45 -3.09
CA VAL A 73 -1.81 0.89 -1.74
C VAL A 73 -3.13 0.14 -1.62
N ALA A 74 -3.06 -1.06 -1.04
CA ALA A 74 -4.23 -1.80 -0.57
C ALA A 74 -4.36 -1.67 0.95
N TRP A 75 -5.58 -1.46 1.43
CA TRP A 75 -5.87 -1.60 2.86
C TRP A 75 -6.05 -3.09 3.18
N VAL A 76 -5.27 -3.61 4.13
CA VAL A 76 -5.34 -5.03 4.53
C VAL A 76 -5.70 -5.13 6.01
N ASN A 77 -6.85 -5.75 6.29
CA ASN A 77 -7.21 -6.18 7.66
C ASN A 77 -6.75 -7.61 7.90
N TYR A 78 -7.15 -8.52 7.00
CA TYR A 78 -6.75 -9.92 6.99
C TYR A 78 -6.31 -10.27 5.57
N PRO A 79 -5.07 -10.73 5.35
CA PRO A 79 -4.63 -11.17 4.04
C PRO A 79 -5.42 -12.37 3.56
N THR A 80 -5.54 -12.53 2.25
CA THR A 80 -5.94 -13.80 1.68
C THR A 80 -4.77 -14.79 1.70
N CYS A 81 -5.08 -16.08 1.75
CA CYS A 81 -4.06 -17.13 1.68
C CYS A 81 -3.29 -17.09 0.35
N ASN A 82 -1.96 -17.12 0.40
CA ASN A 82 -1.13 -17.03 -0.81
C ASN A 82 -1.31 -18.22 -1.79
N LEU A 83 -1.74 -19.38 -1.30
CA LEU A 83 -1.93 -20.58 -2.14
C LEU A 83 -3.35 -20.70 -2.71
N CYS A 84 -4.38 -20.40 -1.92
CA CYS A 84 -5.78 -20.67 -2.28
C CYS A 84 -6.69 -19.45 -2.29
N GLN A 85 -6.16 -18.26 -1.95
CA GLN A 85 -6.89 -16.99 -1.88
C GLN A 85 -8.08 -16.96 -0.92
N SER A 86 -8.26 -18.00 -0.10
CA SER A 86 -9.30 -18.06 0.93
C SER A 86 -9.08 -16.99 2.01
N PRO A 87 -10.16 -16.53 2.68
CA PRO A 87 -10.04 -15.66 3.83
C PRO A 87 -9.22 -16.31 4.95
N THR A 88 -8.62 -15.46 5.79
CA THR A 88 -7.82 -15.90 6.92
C THR A 88 -8.32 -15.29 8.22
N THR A 89 -8.10 -16.01 9.31
CA THR A 89 -8.41 -15.59 10.69
C THR A 89 -7.13 -15.45 11.49
N LEU A 90 -7.08 -14.43 12.36
CA LEU A 90 -5.96 -14.19 13.27
C LEU A 90 -5.80 -15.31 14.30
N LEU A 91 -4.57 -15.82 14.42
CA LEU A 91 -4.17 -16.75 15.47
C LEU A 91 -3.50 -16.03 16.65
N GLY A 92 -2.65 -15.05 16.36
CA GLY A 92 -1.87 -14.34 17.39
C GLY A 92 -0.62 -13.68 16.83
N LYS A 93 0.31 -13.33 17.73
CA LYS A 93 1.63 -12.79 17.37
C LYS A 93 2.60 -13.92 17.07
N GLY A 94 3.35 -13.78 15.98
CA GLY A 94 4.43 -14.69 15.61
C GLY A 94 5.81 -14.11 15.92
N GLN A 95 6.83 -14.97 15.85
CA GLN A 95 8.22 -14.52 15.92
C GLN A 95 8.63 -13.84 14.61
N VAL A 96 9.20 -12.64 14.70
CA VAL A 96 9.75 -11.89 13.57
C VAL A 96 11.07 -12.53 13.14
N THR A 97 11.16 -12.94 11.87
CA THR A 97 12.37 -13.49 11.25
C THR A 97 13.41 -12.41 10.97
N GLN A 98 14.66 -12.81 10.72
CA GLN A 98 15.72 -11.86 10.39
C GLN A 98 15.41 -11.07 9.11
N GLU A 99 14.91 -11.74 8.06
CA GLU A 99 14.51 -11.09 6.80
C GLU A 99 13.42 -10.02 7.03
N GLU A 100 12.45 -10.31 7.91
CA GLU A 100 11.40 -9.37 8.28
C GLU A 100 11.97 -8.16 9.05
N GLN A 101 12.91 -8.39 9.97
CA GLN A 101 13.58 -7.31 10.70
C GLN A 101 14.43 -6.41 9.79
N ASP A 102 15.12 -7.01 8.82
CA ASP A 102 15.95 -6.30 7.84
C ASP A 102 15.11 -5.38 6.94
N ARG A 103 13.83 -5.75 6.70
CA ARG A 103 12.83 -4.89 6.02
C ARG A 103 12.13 -3.89 6.95
N GLY A 104 12.45 -3.91 8.24
CA GLY A 104 11.93 -2.95 9.22
C GLY A 104 10.68 -3.40 9.97
N ALA A 105 10.24 -4.65 9.83
CA ALA A 105 9.14 -5.20 10.61
C ALA A 105 9.52 -5.31 12.09
N ARG A 106 8.61 -4.90 12.98
CA ARG A 106 8.78 -5.00 14.44
C ARG A 106 7.88 -6.04 15.08
N GLU A 107 6.78 -6.37 14.40
CA GLU A 107 5.80 -7.35 14.85
C GLU A 107 5.22 -8.05 13.62
N VAL A 108 4.98 -9.35 13.77
CA VAL A 108 4.37 -10.21 12.76
C VAL A 108 3.18 -10.90 13.41
N VAL A 109 2.10 -11.01 12.65
CA VAL A 109 0.91 -11.75 13.06
C VAL A 109 0.83 -13.06 12.30
N GLU A 110 0.38 -14.09 13.00
CA GLU A 110 0.11 -15.41 12.43
C GLU A 110 -1.37 -15.49 12.06
N MET A 111 -1.63 -15.87 10.81
CA MET A 111 -2.97 -16.06 10.27
C MET A 111 -3.16 -17.52 9.87
N LYS A 112 -4.35 -18.08 10.15
CA LYS A 112 -4.80 -19.37 9.61
C LYS A 112 -5.75 -19.14 8.45
N ARG A 113 -5.71 -20.03 7.46
CA ARG A 113 -6.80 -20.13 6.48
C ARG A 113 -8.10 -20.51 7.19
N ASP A 114 -9.20 -19.93 6.74
CA ASP A 114 -10.51 -20.41 7.14
C ASP A 114 -10.79 -21.76 6.44
N GLU A 115 -11.37 -22.70 7.18
CA GLU A 115 -11.95 -23.89 6.57
C GLU A 115 -13.19 -23.43 5.80
N VAL A 116 -13.13 -23.54 4.49
CA VAL A 116 -14.33 -23.42 3.65
C VAL A 116 -15.17 -24.62 4.03
N ASP A 117 -16.30 -24.39 4.67
CA ASP A 117 -17.26 -25.44 5.02
C ASP A 117 -17.61 -26.22 3.74
N SER A 118 -16.98 -27.39 3.58
CA SER A 118 -17.22 -28.28 2.45
C SER A 118 -18.46 -29.12 2.70
N GLU A 119 -19.51 -28.48 3.22
CA GLU A 119 -20.83 -29.09 3.34
C GLU A 119 -21.44 -29.13 1.94
N TRP A 120 -21.01 -30.12 1.14
CA TRP A 120 -21.67 -30.76 -0.02
C TRP A 120 -20.69 -31.51 -0.97
N ARG A 121 -19.58 -32.06 -0.48
CA ARG A 121 -18.97 -33.24 -1.13
C ARG A 121 -18.51 -34.23 -0.08
N GLY A 122 -19.29 -35.31 0.06
CA GLY A 122 -18.94 -36.45 0.88
C GLY A 122 -17.54 -36.96 0.53
N GLY A 123 -16.68 -37.00 1.54
CA GLY A 123 -15.29 -37.43 1.39
C GLY A 123 -14.47 -36.87 2.52
N THR A 124 -14.21 -37.70 3.53
CA THR A 124 -13.30 -37.45 4.64
C THR A 124 -11.95 -36.92 4.13
N ALA A 125 -11.67 -35.62 4.34
CA ALA A 125 -10.35 -35.05 4.12
C ALA A 125 -9.61 -34.96 5.46
N PRO A 126 -8.33 -35.37 5.54
CA PRO A 126 -7.60 -35.46 6.80
C PRO A 126 -7.25 -34.07 7.35
N LEU A 127 -7.43 -33.92 8.66
CA LEU A 127 -6.89 -32.86 9.49
C LEU A 127 -5.36 -32.88 9.45
N GLN A 128 -4.72 -32.21 8.48
CA GLN A 128 -3.28 -31.91 8.54
C GLN A 128 -2.85 -30.99 7.40
N GLN A 129 -2.91 -29.67 7.62
CA GLN A 129 -1.79 -28.75 7.37
C GLN A 129 -2.19 -27.30 7.72
N LEU A 130 -1.87 -26.91 8.95
CA LEU A 130 -1.82 -25.50 9.35
C LEU A 130 -0.60 -24.87 8.65
N HIS A 131 -0.78 -24.38 7.43
CA HIS A 131 0.19 -23.48 6.83
C HIS A 131 0.03 -22.10 7.47
N LEU A 132 0.95 -21.76 8.37
CA LEU A 132 1.07 -20.43 8.97
C LEU A 132 1.49 -19.46 7.87
N TYR A 133 0.62 -18.52 7.53
CA TYR A 133 0.98 -17.40 6.65
C TYR A 133 1.37 -16.21 7.53
N ARG A 134 2.63 -15.76 7.39
CA ARG A 134 3.17 -14.58 8.06
C ARG A 134 2.82 -13.34 7.26
N MET A 135 2.37 -12.29 7.95
CA MET A 135 2.21 -10.98 7.32
C MET A 135 3.16 -9.95 7.91
N GLN A 136 3.96 -9.32 7.04
CA GLN A 136 4.67 -8.08 7.34
C GLN A 136 3.65 -6.94 7.34
N THR A 137 3.69 -6.12 8.40
CA THR A 137 3.02 -4.82 8.40
C THR A 137 3.75 -3.91 7.42
N LEU A 138 3.24 -3.81 6.18
CA LEU A 138 3.86 -3.01 5.12
C LEU A 138 3.89 -1.54 5.55
N THR A 139 5.08 -1.02 5.78
CA THR A 139 5.33 0.41 5.81
C THR A 139 5.56 0.88 4.38
N LEU A 140 5.40 2.18 4.09
CA LEU A 140 5.60 2.75 2.75
C LEU A 140 6.97 2.37 2.13
N PHE A 141 7.98 2.06 2.96
CA PHE A 141 9.31 1.63 2.55
C PHE A 141 9.34 0.22 1.92
N ASP A 142 8.39 -0.65 2.26
CA ASP A 142 8.34 -2.02 1.72
C ASP A 142 7.88 -2.08 0.26
N VAL A 143 7.22 -1.02 -0.23
CA VAL A 143 6.68 -0.97 -1.59
C VAL A 143 7.73 -0.54 -2.62
N VAL A 144 8.77 0.18 -2.17
CA VAL A 144 9.86 0.69 -3.03
C VAL A 144 11.03 -0.31 -3.11
N GLY A 145 10.96 -1.46 -2.42
CA GLY A 145 12.03 -2.47 -2.40
C GLY A 145 11.74 -3.75 -3.18
N ARG A 146 10.83 -3.73 -4.17
CA ARG A 146 10.50 -4.90 -5.02
C ARG A 146 10.96 -4.72 -6.45
#